data_AF-A0A7S2VZH7-F1
#
_entry.id   AF-A0A7S2VZH7-F1
#
_cell.length_a   1.000
_cell.length_b   1.000
_cell.length_c   1.000
_cell.angle_alpha   90.00
_cell.angle_beta   90.00
_cell.angle_gamma   90.00
#
_symmetry.space_group_name_H-M   'P 1'
#
loop_
_entity.id
_entity.type
_entity.pdbx_description
1 polymer ?
#
loop_
_entity_poly.entity_id
_entity_poly.type
_entity_poly.pdbx_seq_one_letter_code
_entity_poly.pdbx_strand_id
1 'polypeptide(L)'
;MTIIVSRIEVFIIYFCWIPLFSLLLRHVRSMILEEDEIGKMKSVVPVIEEPNPPIWPDNVLLFRPDDEPKDILERIKVTEDEKYEYRDIDHNNEMKWGYNSNRHFTKDRYALLFAPGEYDGLDFEVGYYVQLSGLGVRADDVVFTAHSRGPFVEALNKREVVGGRPGLSLDTFWRIAENFKTEADEFLWAVSQAAPLRRVHVAKDLILHDAGAFASGGVLANAIVEGNVQFGSQQQYLSRNVNFLQKKKGIFLGAWSNVFVGCINNPNPSDGIIIAGGPSVTIDSSPQMVVEKPFVVLKEQILASDPTKFELHVPKPRIKNNKKENGNDSTTTTSTTATNSTIGPD
;
A
#
# COMPACT_ATOMS: atom_id res chain seq x y z
N MET A 1 28.49 -33.39 -16.05
CA MET A 1 27.02 -33.41 -15.98
C MET A 1 26.59 -32.03 -15.52
N THR A 2 26.15 -31.24 -16.49
CA THR A 2 25.81 -29.82 -16.39
C THR A 2 24.58 -29.64 -15.50
N ILE A 3 24.66 -28.80 -14.46
CA ILE A 3 23.48 -28.26 -13.78
C ILE A 3 23.41 -26.78 -14.12
N ILE A 4 22.39 -26.47 -14.89
CA ILE A 4 22.06 -25.18 -15.47
C ILE A 4 21.50 -24.26 -14.38
N VAL A 5 21.98 -23.02 -14.40
CA VAL A 5 21.46 -21.84 -13.70
C VAL A 5 20.01 -21.59 -14.11
N SER A 6 19.08 -21.49 -13.16
CA SER A 6 17.87 -20.67 -13.34
C SER A 6 17.19 -20.37 -12.01
N ARG A 7 16.68 -19.13 -11.89
CA ARG A 7 15.62 -18.63 -10.99
C ARG A 7 16.03 -17.96 -9.68
N ILE A 8 16.36 -16.68 -9.81
CA ILE A 8 15.82 -15.66 -8.89
C ILE A 8 14.35 -15.52 -9.27
N GLU A 9 13.47 -16.12 -8.47
CA GLU A 9 12.06 -15.77 -8.49
C GLU A 9 11.90 -14.40 -7.84
N VAL A 10 11.16 -13.54 -8.54
CA VAL A 10 10.74 -12.20 -8.16
C VAL A 10 10.42 -12.13 -6.65
N PHE A 11 11.23 -11.39 -5.91
CA PHE A 11 11.01 -11.05 -4.49
C PHE A 11 9.92 -9.97 -4.35
N ILE A 12 8.78 -10.19 -5.00
CA ILE A 12 7.58 -9.37 -4.91
C ILE A 12 6.40 -10.37 -4.85
N ILE A 13 5.61 -10.29 -3.78
CA ILE A 13 4.48 -11.18 -3.42
C ILE A 13 4.88 -12.59 -2.92
N TYR A 14 5.73 -12.70 -1.89
CA TYR A 14 5.91 -13.98 -1.15
C TYR A 14 5.59 -13.93 0.35
N PHE A 15 5.04 -12.83 0.87
CA PHE A 15 4.55 -12.77 2.25
C PHE A 15 3.03 -12.76 2.30
N CYS A 16 2.41 -13.91 1.99
CA CYS A 16 1.11 -14.33 2.51
C CYS A 16 0.71 -15.69 1.90
N TRP A 17 0.98 -16.81 2.59
CA TRP A 17 0.03 -17.92 2.82
C TRP A 17 0.64 -19.13 3.59
N ILE A 18 -0.14 -19.62 4.56
CA ILE A 18 -0.28 -20.99 5.13
C ILE A 18 0.64 -21.49 6.28
N PRO A 19 0.09 -22.22 7.29
CA PRO A 19 0.68 -22.39 8.61
C PRO A 19 1.65 -23.57 8.64
N LEU A 20 2.94 -23.26 8.67
CA LEU A 20 3.99 -24.17 9.14
C LEU A 20 4.79 -23.51 10.28
N PHE A 21 4.06 -22.89 11.21
CA PHE A 21 4.61 -22.06 12.29
C PHE A 21 5.28 -22.86 13.42
N SER A 22 5.58 -24.15 13.26
CA SER A 22 6.27 -24.97 14.27
C SER A 22 7.72 -25.35 13.91
N LEU A 23 8.14 -25.25 12.65
CA LEU A 23 9.55 -25.48 12.26
C LEU A 23 10.38 -24.20 12.17
N LEU A 24 9.77 -23.06 11.81
CA LEU A 24 10.48 -21.77 11.75
C LEU A 24 10.80 -21.21 13.14
N LEU A 25 9.98 -21.54 14.15
CA LEU A 25 10.23 -21.18 15.55
C LEU A 25 11.37 -21.97 16.21
N ARG A 26 11.86 -23.06 15.60
CA ARG A 26 13.12 -23.71 16.01
C ARG A 26 14.37 -23.04 15.44
N HIS A 27 14.23 -22.21 14.40
CA HIS A 27 15.35 -21.42 13.83
C HIS A 27 15.37 -19.97 14.31
N VAL A 28 14.24 -19.41 14.76
CA VAL A 28 14.21 -18.05 15.34
C VAL A 28 14.61 -18.05 16.83
N ARG A 29 14.60 -19.21 17.50
CA ARG A 29 15.05 -19.34 18.90
C ARG A 29 16.56 -19.49 19.08
N SER A 30 17.33 -19.57 18.00
CA SER A 30 18.80 -19.57 18.03
C SER A 30 19.42 -18.22 17.65
N MET A 31 18.63 -17.17 17.44
CA MET A 31 19.12 -15.80 17.18
C MET A 31 19.12 -14.93 18.45
N ILE A 32 19.43 -15.54 19.59
CA ILE A 32 20.08 -14.85 20.71
C ILE A 32 21.47 -15.45 20.76
N LEU A 33 22.30 -15.08 19.79
CA LEU A 33 23.74 -15.30 19.86
C LEU A 33 24.34 -14.03 20.43
N GLU A 34 25.13 -14.20 21.47
CA GLU A 34 25.96 -13.16 22.08
C GLU A 34 26.78 -12.44 20.99
N GLU A 35 26.99 -11.14 21.17
CA GLU A 35 27.59 -10.21 20.19
C GLU A 35 28.97 -10.63 19.63
N ASP A 36 29.61 -11.66 20.18
CA ASP A 36 30.94 -12.14 19.80
C ASP A 36 30.97 -13.12 18.58
N GLU A 37 29.85 -13.74 18.19
CA GLU A 37 29.83 -14.71 17.08
C GLU A 37 29.50 -14.09 15.71
N ILE A 38 28.93 -12.87 15.67
CA ILE A 38 28.54 -12.18 14.42
C ILE A 38 29.76 -11.73 13.60
N GLY A 39 30.91 -11.49 14.26
CA GLY A 39 32.15 -11.11 13.58
C GLY A 39 32.80 -12.22 12.74
N LYS A 40 32.35 -13.48 12.85
CA LYS A 40 32.99 -14.64 12.19
C LYS A 40 32.20 -15.26 11.04
N MET A 41 30.91 -14.96 10.87
CA MET A 41 30.15 -15.44 9.73
C MET A 41 30.39 -14.54 8.51
N LYS A 42 31.53 -14.73 7.84
CA LYS A 42 31.68 -14.27 6.45
C LYS A 42 30.69 -15.07 5.60
N SER A 43 29.78 -14.36 4.94
CA SER A 43 28.94 -14.90 3.87
C SER A 43 29.79 -15.75 2.92
N VAL A 44 29.53 -17.06 2.89
CA VAL A 44 30.16 -18.02 1.96
C VAL A 44 29.48 -17.98 0.58
N VAL A 45 28.42 -17.17 0.44
CA VAL A 45 27.80 -16.91 -0.85
C VAL A 45 28.66 -15.86 -1.57
N PRO A 46 29.16 -16.14 -2.78
CA PRO A 46 29.83 -15.12 -3.57
C PRO A 46 28.86 -13.96 -3.76
N VAL A 47 29.31 -12.74 -3.47
CA VAL A 47 28.57 -11.53 -3.82
C VAL A 47 28.60 -11.44 -5.33
N ILE A 48 27.56 -11.99 -5.97
CA ILE A 48 27.31 -11.72 -7.39
C ILE A 48 26.83 -10.26 -7.41
N GLU A 49 27.62 -9.37 -7.99
CA GLU A 49 27.16 -8.01 -8.25
C GLU A 49 25.98 -8.10 -9.22
N GLU A 50 24.78 -7.77 -8.73
CA GLU A 50 23.60 -7.63 -9.58
C GLU A 50 23.77 -6.41 -10.49
N PRO A 51 23.34 -6.48 -11.77
CA PRO A 51 23.46 -5.36 -12.68
C PRO A 51 22.66 -4.15 -12.16
N ASN A 52 23.25 -2.96 -12.27
CA ASN A 52 22.59 -1.70 -11.97
C ASN A 52 22.80 -0.72 -13.14
N PRO A 53 21.80 -0.53 -14.02
CA PRO A 53 20.39 -0.86 -13.80
C PRO A 53 20.08 -2.36 -13.88
N PRO A 54 19.05 -2.85 -13.16
CA PRO A 54 18.62 -4.23 -13.26
C PRO A 54 18.13 -4.57 -14.68
N ILE A 55 18.31 -5.83 -15.08
CA ILE A 55 17.72 -6.35 -16.32
C ILE A 55 16.29 -6.74 -15.99
N TRP A 56 15.37 -5.82 -16.25
CA TRP A 56 13.95 -6.01 -15.99
C TRP A 56 13.29 -6.92 -17.04
N PRO A 57 12.44 -7.88 -16.63
CA PRO A 57 11.58 -8.60 -17.56
C PRO A 57 10.48 -7.68 -18.12
N ASP A 58 9.87 -8.07 -19.25
CA ASP A 58 8.88 -7.26 -20.00
C ASP A 58 7.65 -6.82 -19.18
N ASN A 59 7.35 -7.54 -18.09
CA ASN A 59 6.25 -7.26 -17.20
C ASN A 59 6.57 -6.23 -16.10
N VAL A 60 7.79 -5.66 -16.10
CA VAL A 60 8.17 -4.50 -15.29
C VAL A 60 8.19 -3.28 -16.22
N LEU A 61 7.18 -2.43 -16.06
CA LEU A 61 6.96 -1.26 -16.91
C LEU A 61 7.50 -0.03 -16.19
N LEU A 62 8.63 0.49 -16.68
CA LEU A 62 9.17 1.77 -16.23
C LEU A 62 8.57 2.91 -17.07
N PHE A 63 8.09 3.94 -16.39
CA PHE A 63 7.55 5.18 -16.96
C PHE A 63 8.37 6.37 -16.47
N ARG A 64 8.58 7.34 -17.33
CA ARG A 64 9.24 8.62 -17.03
C ARG A 64 8.28 9.79 -17.26
N PRO A 65 8.48 10.94 -16.59
CA PRO A 65 7.58 12.09 -16.76
C PRO A 65 7.60 12.70 -18.17
N ASP A 66 8.62 12.41 -18.98
CA ASP A 66 8.69 12.81 -20.38
C ASP A 66 8.02 11.82 -21.35
N ASP A 67 7.52 10.67 -20.86
CA ASP A 67 6.71 9.76 -21.67
C ASP A 67 5.34 10.39 -21.96
N GLU A 68 4.85 10.23 -23.19
CA GLU A 68 3.52 10.72 -23.58
C GLU A 68 2.43 9.99 -22.78
N PRO A 69 1.46 10.71 -22.15
CA PRO A 69 0.43 10.09 -21.31
C PRO A 69 -0.37 8.98 -22.00
N LYS A 70 -0.62 9.11 -23.30
CA LYS A 70 -1.32 8.09 -24.10
C LYS A 70 -0.54 6.79 -24.19
N ASP A 71 0.78 6.87 -24.36
CA ASP A 71 1.65 5.71 -24.47
C ASP A 71 1.78 5.00 -23.12
N ILE A 72 1.81 5.77 -22.03
CA ILE A 72 1.74 5.23 -20.66
C ILE A 72 0.44 4.41 -20.49
N LEU A 73 -0.71 5.00 -20.80
CA LEU A 73 -2.01 4.35 -20.64
C LEU A 73 -2.15 3.12 -21.54
N GLU A 74 -1.66 3.16 -22.78
CA GLU A 74 -1.67 2.01 -23.69
C GLU A 74 -0.86 0.83 -23.12
N ARG A 75 0.32 1.11 -22.56
CA ARG A 75 1.17 0.09 -21.91
C ARG A 75 0.55 -0.45 -20.62
N ILE A 76 -0.13 0.38 -19.83
CA ILE A 76 -0.81 -0.05 -18.60
C ILE A 76 -2.06 -0.89 -18.91
N LYS A 77 -2.70 -0.69 -20.07
CA LYS A 77 -3.99 -1.31 -20.40
C LYS A 77 -3.99 -2.83 -20.26
N VAL A 78 -2.86 -3.49 -20.57
CA VAL A 78 -2.71 -4.94 -20.44
C VAL A 78 -2.79 -5.42 -18.98
N THR A 79 -2.57 -4.54 -18.01
CA THR A 79 -2.51 -4.86 -16.57
C THR A 79 -3.87 -4.69 -15.85
N GLU A 80 -4.81 -3.96 -16.46
CA GLU A 80 -6.15 -3.72 -15.90
C GLU A 80 -7.00 -4.99 -15.86
N ASP A 81 -8.00 -5.03 -14.97
CA ASP A 81 -8.83 -6.22 -14.83
C ASP A 81 -9.80 -6.32 -16.03
N GLU A 82 -9.61 -7.34 -16.87
CA GLU A 82 -10.57 -7.64 -17.93
C GLU A 82 -11.89 -8.03 -17.27
N LYS A 83 -12.96 -7.30 -17.64
CA LYS A 83 -14.30 -7.49 -17.08
C LYS A 83 -15.17 -8.19 -18.11
N TYR A 84 -15.71 -9.34 -17.74
CA TYR A 84 -16.70 -10.03 -18.57
C TYR A 84 -18.04 -10.09 -17.84
N GLU A 85 -19.11 -10.01 -18.62
CA GLU A 85 -20.45 -10.25 -18.11
C GLU A 85 -20.67 -11.74 -17.87
N TYR A 86 -21.17 -12.09 -16.70
CA TYR A 86 -21.62 -13.45 -16.42
C TYR A 86 -23.12 -13.49 -16.12
N ARG A 87 -23.72 -14.64 -16.41
CA ARG A 87 -25.08 -15.02 -16.03
C ARG A 87 -24.96 -16.28 -15.19
N ASP A 88 -25.41 -16.24 -13.95
CA ASP A 88 -25.38 -17.40 -13.08
C ASP A 88 -26.72 -17.57 -12.36
N ILE A 89 -27.03 -18.79 -11.95
CA ILE A 89 -28.20 -19.10 -11.13
C ILE A 89 -27.71 -19.28 -9.71
N ASP A 90 -28.19 -18.46 -8.78
CA ASP A 90 -27.78 -18.59 -7.39
C ASP A 90 -28.45 -19.80 -6.70
N HIS A 91 -28.07 -20.03 -5.43
CA HIS A 91 -28.59 -21.12 -4.62
C HIS A 91 -30.12 -21.07 -4.40
N ASN A 92 -30.76 -19.93 -4.68
CA ASN A 92 -32.21 -19.73 -4.60
C ASN A 92 -32.90 -19.87 -5.96
N ASN A 93 -32.16 -20.28 -6.99
CA ASN A 93 -32.64 -20.43 -8.36
C ASN A 93 -33.00 -19.10 -9.05
N GLU A 94 -32.38 -18.00 -8.62
CA GLU A 94 -32.54 -16.67 -9.23
C GLU A 94 -31.40 -16.37 -10.21
N MET A 95 -31.74 -15.78 -11.36
CA MET A 95 -30.75 -15.34 -12.35
C MET A 95 -30.02 -14.10 -11.87
N LYS A 96 -28.71 -14.21 -11.69
CA LYS A 96 -27.79 -13.11 -11.37
C LYS A 96 -26.95 -12.71 -12.57
N TRP A 97 -26.64 -11.42 -12.59
CA TRP A 97 -25.85 -10.77 -13.62
C TRP A 97 -24.77 -9.94 -12.94
N GLY A 98 -23.53 -10.11 -13.37
CA GLY A 98 -22.39 -9.43 -12.76
C GLY A 98 -21.28 -9.17 -13.75
N TYR A 99 -20.29 -8.42 -13.29
CA TYR A 99 -19.00 -8.27 -13.93
C TYR A 99 -17.98 -9.00 -13.08
N ASN A 100 -17.24 -9.92 -13.66
CA ASN A 100 -16.17 -10.62 -12.98
C ASN A 100 -14.88 -10.49 -13.79
N SER A 101 -13.74 -10.85 -13.20
CA SER A 101 -12.48 -10.92 -13.90
C SER A 101 -11.92 -12.34 -13.90
N ASN A 102 -11.44 -12.79 -15.06
CA ASN A 102 -10.74 -14.07 -15.20
C ASN A 102 -9.33 -14.01 -14.58
N ARG A 103 -8.90 -12.82 -14.12
CA ARG A 103 -7.56 -12.58 -13.58
C ARG A 103 -7.41 -12.96 -12.12
N HIS A 104 -8.46 -13.38 -11.42
CA HIS A 104 -8.37 -13.81 -10.02
C HIS A 104 -7.26 -14.86 -9.82
N PHE A 105 -7.14 -15.80 -10.77
CA PHE A 105 -6.16 -16.88 -10.71
C PHE A 105 -5.14 -16.84 -11.87
N THR A 106 -4.92 -15.66 -12.46
CA THR A 106 -3.87 -15.55 -13.49
C THR A 106 -2.48 -15.77 -12.90
N LYS A 107 -1.56 -16.24 -13.77
CA LYS A 107 -0.12 -16.34 -13.48
C LYS A 107 0.62 -15.04 -13.82
N ASP A 108 -0.02 -14.12 -14.52
CA ASP A 108 0.58 -12.85 -14.91
C ASP A 108 0.87 -11.99 -13.68
N ARG A 109 2.01 -11.29 -13.70
CA ARG A 109 2.47 -10.39 -12.63
C ARG A 109 2.95 -9.12 -13.29
N TYR A 110 2.62 -7.96 -12.77
CA TYR A 110 3.10 -6.69 -13.34
C TYR A 110 3.63 -5.75 -12.26
N ALA A 111 4.67 -5.00 -12.59
CA ALA A 111 5.13 -3.88 -11.79
C ALA A 111 5.10 -2.61 -12.65
N LEU A 112 4.34 -1.62 -12.21
CA LEU A 112 4.28 -0.28 -12.79
C LEU A 112 5.21 0.60 -11.95
N LEU A 113 6.33 1.01 -12.54
CA LEU A 113 7.35 1.82 -11.90
C LEU A 113 7.34 3.23 -12.48
N PHE A 114 7.09 4.23 -11.64
CA PHE A 114 7.06 5.63 -12.05
C PHE A 114 8.30 6.34 -11.53
N ALA A 115 9.13 6.86 -12.44
CA ALA A 115 10.28 7.70 -12.08
C ALA A 115 9.81 9.00 -11.38
N PRO A 116 10.68 9.67 -10.61
CA PRO A 116 10.37 10.98 -10.05
C PRO A 116 9.92 11.98 -11.14
N GLY A 117 8.82 12.67 -10.89
CA GLY A 117 8.19 13.61 -11.82
C GLY A 117 6.68 13.73 -11.61
N GLU A 118 6.07 14.57 -12.44
CA GLU A 118 4.62 14.79 -12.48
C GLU A 118 4.01 14.04 -13.66
N TYR A 119 2.84 13.45 -13.46
CA TYR A 119 2.13 12.63 -14.42
C TYR A 119 0.69 13.11 -14.55
N ASP A 120 0.45 13.92 -15.58
CA ASP A 120 -0.83 14.57 -15.83
C ASP A 120 -1.85 13.64 -16.52
N GLY A 121 -3.08 13.63 -16.00
CA GLY A 121 -4.23 13.04 -16.70
C GLY A 121 -4.23 11.52 -16.81
N LEU A 122 -3.48 10.83 -15.94
CA LEU A 122 -3.42 9.36 -15.93
C LEU A 122 -4.51 8.75 -15.03
N ASP A 123 -5.63 8.34 -15.65
CA ASP A 123 -6.68 7.53 -15.02
C ASP A 123 -6.54 6.06 -15.45
N PHE A 124 -6.13 5.16 -14.54
CA PHE A 124 -5.96 3.73 -14.84
C PHE A 124 -6.25 2.81 -13.66
N GLU A 125 -6.72 1.59 -13.95
CA GLU A 125 -7.04 0.60 -12.93
C GLU A 125 -5.79 -0.16 -12.48
N VAL A 126 -5.61 -0.34 -11.17
CA VAL A 126 -4.60 -1.27 -10.63
C VAL A 126 -5.25 -2.66 -10.50
N GLY A 127 -4.99 -3.53 -11.47
CA GLY A 127 -5.59 -4.87 -11.57
C GLY A 127 -5.01 -5.93 -10.61
N TYR A 128 -5.46 -7.18 -10.77
CA TYR A 128 -4.92 -8.33 -10.06
C TYR A 128 -3.44 -8.56 -10.35
N TYR A 129 -2.69 -8.82 -9.29
CA TYR A 129 -1.25 -9.08 -9.31
C TYR A 129 -0.42 -7.95 -9.94
N VAL A 130 -0.92 -6.71 -9.81
CA VAL A 130 -0.22 -5.48 -10.21
C VAL A 130 0.31 -4.76 -8.98
N GLN A 131 1.59 -4.38 -9.01
CA GLN A 131 2.17 -3.42 -8.08
C GLN A 131 2.41 -2.09 -8.80
N LEU A 132 1.85 -1.01 -8.24
CA LEU A 132 2.22 0.37 -8.56
C LEU A 132 3.27 0.86 -7.55
N SER A 133 4.41 1.35 -8.03
CA SER A 133 5.46 1.95 -7.20
C SER A 133 6.00 3.23 -7.82
N GLY A 134 5.96 4.33 -7.08
CA GLY A 134 6.83 5.46 -7.38
C GLY A 134 8.27 5.15 -6.98
N LEU A 135 9.23 5.67 -7.73
CA LEU A 135 10.68 5.46 -7.54
C LEU A 135 11.36 6.67 -6.89
N GLY A 136 10.60 7.54 -6.24
CA GLY A 136 11.09 8.67 -5.47
C GLY A 136 11.72 8.27 -4.13
N VAL A 137 12.60 9.12 -3.60
CA VAL A 137 13.02 9.00 -2.19
C VAL A 137 11.84 9.34 -1.28
N ARG A 138 10.99 10.28 -1.72
CA ARG A 138 9.76 10.75 -1.08
C ARG A 138 8.53 10.37 -1.93
N ALA A 139 7.36 10.42 -1.30
CA ALA A 139 6.11 10.10 -2.00
C ALA A 139 5.77 11.24 -2.95
N ASP A 140 6.03 12.47 -2.51
CA ASP A 140 5.88 13.71 -3.28
C ASP A 140 6.81 13.84 -4.48
N ASP A 141 7.80 12.95 -4.62
CA ASP A 141 8.69 12.99 -5.80
C ASP A 141 8.00 12.38 -7.03
N VAL A 142 6.93 11.61 -6.87
CA VAL A 142 6.11 11.05 -7.95
C VAL A 142 4.68 11.52 -7.74
N VAL A 143 4.19 12.42 -8.58
CA VAL A 143 2.89 13.06 -8.40
C VAL A 143 1.98 12.73 -9.58
N PHE A 144 0.82 12.13 -9.29
CA PHE A 144 -0.27 12.06 -10.26
C PHE A 144 -1.13 13.32 -10.12
N THR A 145 -1.27 14.08 -11.21
CA THR A 145 -1.91 15.40 -11.27
C THR A 145 -3.01 15.46 -12.36
N ALA A 146 -3.90 16.46 -12.27
CA ALA A 146 -4.91 16.76 -13.29
C ALA A 146 -5.81 15.59 -13.74
N HIS A 147 -6.20 14.71 -12.82
CA HIS A 147 -7.00 13.51 -13.11
C HIS A 147 -8.30 13.45 -12.31
N SER A 148 -9.26 12.69 -12.85
CA SER A 148 -10.56 12.50 -12.19
C SER A 148 -10.46 11.50 -11.04
N ARG A 149 -9.66 10.44 -11.22
CA ARG A 149 -9.51 9.32 -10.27
C ARG A 149 -8.05 8.98 -9.97
N GLY A 150 -7.14 9.23 -10.91
CA GLY A 150 -5.74 8.83 -10.85
C GLY A 150 -5.60 7.32 -11.05
N PRO A 151 -4.55 6.69 -10.50
CA PRO A 151 -4.58 5.26 -10.26
C PRO A 151 -5.76 4.92 -9.36
N PHE A 152 -6.57 3.91 -9.68
CA PHE A 152 -7.74 3.55 -8.87
C PHE A 152 -7.98 2.03 -8.81
N VAL A 153 -8.79 1.61 -7.84
CA VAL A 153 -9.36 0.26 -7.78
C VAL A 153 -10.83 0.35 -7.43
N GLU A 154 -11.68 -0.19 -8.30
CA GLU A 154 -13.13 -0.20 -8.13
C GLU A 154 -13.66 -1.59 -7.73
N ALA A 155 -14.92 -1.65 -7.29
CA ALA A 155 -15.58 -2.93 -7.08
C ALA A 155 -15.71 -3.68 -8.41
N LEU A 156 -15.45 -4.99 -8.39
CA LEU A 156 -15.55 -5.83 -9.59
C LEU A 156 -17.00 -6.17 -9.89
N ASN A 157 -17.73 -6.72 -8.91
CA ASN A 157 -19.09 -7.22 -9.10
C ASN A 157 -20.16 -6.13 -8.99
N LYS A 158 -20.01 -5.01 -9.72
CA LYS A 158 -20.85 -3.78 -9.58
C LYS A 158 -22.37 -3.99 -9.71
N ARG A 159 -22.80 -5.02 -10.45
CA ARG A 159 -24.23 -5.32 -10.68
C ARG A 159 -24.84 -6.23 -9.63
N GLU A 160 -24.03 -6.86 -8.76
CA GLU A 160 -24.57 -7.66 -7.68
C GLU A 160 -25.11 -6.74 -6.59
N VAL A 161 -26.33 -7.01 -6.12
CA VAL A 161 -26.92 -6.30 -4.99
C VAL A 161 -26.97 -7.25 -3.80
N VAL A 162 -26.12 -7.02 -2.80
CA VAL A 162 -26.12 -7.81 -1.56
C VAL A 162 -26.44 -6.89 -0.39
N GLY A 163 -27.42 -7.29 0.43
CA GLY A 163 -27.87 -6.48 1.57
C GLY A 163 -28.40 -5.09 1.17
N GLY A 164 -28.96 -4.97 -0.05
CA GLY A 164 -29.49 -3.72 -0.60
C GLY A 164 -28.44 -2.73 -1.11
N ARG A 165 -27.18 -3.16 -1.26
CA ARG A 165 -26.08 -2.30 -1.73
C ARG A 165 -25.53 -2.81 -3.07
N PRO A 166 -25.30 -1.92 -4.07
CA PRO A 166 -24.74 -2.32 -5.34
C PRO A 166 -23.23 -2.58 -5.21
N GLY A 167 -22.75 -3.63 -5.86
CA GLY A 167 -21.34 -3.98 -5.92
C GLY A 167 -20.84 -4.90 -4.82
N LEU A 168 -19.80 -5.68 -5.14
CA LEU A 168 -18.94 -6.35 -4.17
C LEU A 168 -17.47 -6.11 -4.52
N SER A 169 -16.68 -5.77 -3.51
CA SER A 169 -15.20 -5.76 -3.54
C SER A 169 -14.62 -6.89 -2.69
N LEU A 170 -15.43 -7.88 -2.29
CA LEU A 170 -15.04 -8.96 -1.39
C LEU A 170 -13.96 -9.90 -1.96
N ASP A 171 -13.74 -9.85 -3.27
CA ASP A 171 -12.76 -10.62 -4.02
C ASP A 171 -11.60 -9.76 -4.59
N THR A 172 -11.60 -8.45 -4.38
CA THR A 172 -10.61 -7.51 -4.94
C THR A 172 -9.27 -7.58 -4.18
N PHE A 173 -8.45 -8.58 -4.53
CA PHE A 173 -7.21 -8.96 -3.84
C PHE A 173 -5.92 -8.63 -4.62
N TRP A 174 -4.79 -8.94 -4.00
CA TRP A 174 -3.46 -9.14 -4.62
C TRP A 174 -2.99 -7.99 -5.50
N ARG A 175 -2.97 -6.78 -4.95
CA ARG A 175 -2.51 -5.58 -5.64
C ARG A 175 -1.84 -4.63 -4.67
N ILE A 176 -0.89 -3.82 -5.12
CA ILE A 176 -0.14 -2.94 -4.21
C ILE A 176 -0.03 -1.57 -4.87
N ALA A 177 -0.15 -0.51 -4.08
CA ALA A 177 0.18 0.83 -4.51
C ALA A 177 1.06 1.49 -3.45
N GLU A 178 2.22 2.00 -3.87
CA GLU A 178 3.17 2.62 -2.95
C GLU A 178 4.01 3.77 -3.50
N ASN A 179 4.42 4.66 -2.59
CA ASN A 179 5.44 5.68 -2.82
C ASN A 179 5.09 6.74 -3.88
N PHE A 180 3.88 7.32 -3.82
CA PHE A 180 3.47 8.41 -4.70
C PHE A 180 2.55 9.39 -3.98
N LYS A 181 2.41 10.58 -4.57
CA LYS A 181 1.38 11.56 -4.26
C LYS A 181 0.28 11.50 -5.32
N THR A 182 -0.97 11.64 -4.89
CA THR A 182 -2.12 11.76 -5.79
C THR A 182 -2.95 12.98 -5.44
N GLU A 183 -3.32 13.74 -6.48
CA GLU A 183 -4.18 14.93 -6.39
C GLU A 183 -5.61 14.69 -6.93
N ALA A 184 -6.02 13.42 -7.02
CA ALA A 184 -7.34 12.99 -7.49
C ALA A 184 -8.42 13.66 -6.66
N ASP A 185 -9.49 14.14 -7.30
CA ASP A 185 -10.68 14.63 -6.58
C ASP A 185 -11.19 13.60 -5.56
N GLU A 186 -11.28 12.34 -6.00
CA GLU A 186 -11.62 11.20 -5.16
C GLU A 186 -10.71 10.01 -5.50
N PHE A 187 -9.71 9.73 -4.65
CA PHE A 187 -8.85 8.56 -4.84
C PHE A 187 -9.56 7.30 -4.34
N LEU A 188 -10.05 6.48 -5.27
CA LEU A 188 -10.79 5.26 -5.00
C LEU A 188 -9.86 4.04 -4.87
N TRP A 189 -9.87 3.40 -3.70
CA TRP A 189 -9.13 2.17 -3.41
C TRP A 189 -10.04 1.13 -2.73
N ALA A 190 -11.04 0.66 -3.48
CA ALA A 190 -12.07 -0.27 -3.01
C ALA A 190 -11.60 -1.73 -3.03
N VAL A 191 -10.85 -2.13 -2.01
CA VAL A 191 -10.16 -3.43 -1.96
C VAL A 191 -10.54 -4.31 -0.77
N SER A 192 -10.20 -5.60 -0.86
CA SER A 192 -10.22 -6.55 0.26
C SER A 192 -8.80 -6.96 0.68
N GLN A 193 -8.58 -8.22 1.10
CA GLN A 193 -7.29 -8.64 1.68
C GLN A 193 -6.14 -8.63 0.64
N ALA A 194 -4.91 -8.59 1.15
CA ALA A 194 -3.68 -8.59 0.35
C ALA A 194 -3.60 -7.43 -0.69
N ALA A 195 -4.20 -6.29 -0.34
CA ALA A 195 -4.22 -5.09 -1.19
C ALA A 195 -3.70 -3.82 -0.48
N PRO A 196 -2.46 -3.80 0.05
CA PRO A 196 -1.97 -2.70 0.87
C PRO A 196 -1.74 -1.42 0.08
N LEU A 197 -2.10 -0.29 0.69
CA LEU A 197 -1.76 1.07 0.25
C LEU A 197 -0.71 1.62 1.21
N ARG A 198 0.50 1.91 0.71
CA ARG A 198 1.65 2.23 1.58
C ARG A 198 2.40 3.47 1.11
N ARG A 199 2.94 4.28 2.02
CA ARG A 199 3.87 5.34 1.64
C ARG A 199 3.24 6.31 0.62
N VAL A 200 1.98 6.67 0.81
CA VAL A 200 1.24 7.55 -0.12
C VAL A 200 0.92 8.89 0.50
N HIS A 201 0.85 9.93 -0.35
CA HIS A 201 0.32 11.22 0.02
C HIS A 201 -0.95 11.50 -0.80
N VAL A 202 -2.11 11.48 -0.14
CA VAL A 202 -3.40 11.77 -0.76
C VAL A 202 -3.77 13.22 -0.46
N ALA A 203 -3.72 14.09 -1.46
CA ALA A 203 -3.94 15.52 -1.29
C ALA A 203 -5.42 15.90 -1.12
N LYS A 204 -6.35 14.98 -1.42
CA LYS A 204 -7.81 15.16 -1.25
C LYS A 204 -8.41 13.93 -0.55
N ASP A 205 -9.58 13.47 -0.99
CA ASP A 205 -10.32 12.41 -0.32
C ASP A 205 -9.83 11.02 -0.75
N LEU A 206 -9.72 10.11 0.22
CA LEU A 206 -9.46 8.68 0.03
C LEU A 206 -10.74 7.90 0.30
N ILE A 207 -11.23 7.18 -0.71
CA ILE A 207 -12.44 6.36 -0.61
C ILE A 207 -12.06 4.88 -0.65
N LEU A 208 -12.34 4.15 0.43
CA LEU A 208 -11.96 2.74 0.58
C LEU A 208 -13.08 1.76 0.23
N HIS A 209 -14.16 2.26 -0.39
CA HIS A 209 -15.30 1.49 -0.84
C HIS A 209 -15.81 2.04 -2.17
N ASP A 210 -16.51 1.23 -2.96
CA ASP A 210 -17.16 1.71 -4.19
C ASP A 210 -18.68 1.71 -3.98
N ALA A 211 -19.31 2.88 -3.91
CA ALA A 211 -20.76 3.05 -3.80
C ALA A 211 -21.49 2.22 -2.70
N GLY A 212 -20.78 1.85 -1.63
CA GLY A 212 -21.31 1.04 -0.52
C GLY A 212 -21.18 -0.47 -0.72
N ALA A 213 -20.54 -0.92 -1.81
CA ALA A 213 -20.20 -2.32 -2.06
C ALA A 213 -19.52 -2.96 -0.86
N PHE A 214 -19.89 -4.19 -0.49
CA PHE A 214 -19.22 -4.85 0.63
C PHE A 214 -17.74 -5.08 0.31
N ALA A 215 -16.89 -4.74 1.27
CA ALA A 215 -15.45 -4.84 1.18
C ALA A 215 -14.88 -5.38 2.51
N SER A 216 -13.78 -6.12 2.44
CA SER A 216 -13.15 -6.80 3.58
C SER A 216 -11.65 -6.52 3.61
N GLY A 217 -11.29 -5.25 3.45
CA GLY A 217 -9.93 -4.73 3.55
C GLY A 217 -9.44 -4.72 5.00
N GLY A 218 -8.34 -4.05 5.32
CA GLY A 218 -7.32 -3.55 4.43
C GLY A 218 -6.18 -2.97 5.28
N VAL A 219 -5.10 -2.56 4.62
CA VAL A 219 -3.95 -1.94 5.30
C VAL A 219 -3.58 -0.64 4.61
N LEU A 220 -3.68 0.46 5.34
CA LEU A 220 -3.13 1.77 4.98
C LEU A 220 -1.95 2.06 5.90
N ALA A 221 -0.75 2.21 5.35
CA ALA A 221 0.45 2.37 6.17
C ALA A 221 1.37 3.50 5.70
N ASN A 222 1.95 4.23 6.65
CA ASN A 222 2.92 5.30 6.39
C ASN A 222 2.39 6.32 5.37
N ALA A 223 1.25 6.94 5.64
CA ALA A 223 0.55 7.78 4.66
C ALA A 223 0.18 9.15 5.23
N ILE A 224 0.00 10.13 4.34
CA ILE A 224 -0.69 11.39 4.65
C ILE A 224 -2.00 11.38 3.85
N VAL A 225 -3.09 11.74 4.52
CA VAL A 225 -4.35 12.08 3.83
C VAL A 225 -4.79 13.46 4.27
N GLU A 226 -4.88 14.38 3.32
CA GLU A 226 -5.31 15.76 3.57
C GLU A 226 -6.83 15.89 3.72
N GLY A 227 -7.59 15.17 2.87
CA GLY A 227 -9.04 15.14 2.88
C GLY A 227 -9.65 14.06 3.78
N ASN A 228 -10.89 13.69 3.48
CA ASN A 228 -11.61 12.63 4.19
C ASN A 228 -11.03 11.26 3.88
N VAL A 229 -11.07 10.35 4.86
CA VAL A 229 -10.90 8.91 4.62
C VAL A 229 -12.23 8.19 4.84
N GLN A 230 -12.87 7.76 3.77
CA GLN A 230 -14.17 7.09 3.83
C GLN A 230 -13.99 5.56 3.86
N PHE A 231 -14.09 4.93 5.04
CA PHE A 231 -14.05 3.46 5.09
C PHE A 231 -15.35 2.82 4.59
N GLY A 232 -16.49 3.53 4.66
CA GLY A 232 -17.73 3.08 4.03
C GLY A 232 -18.26 1.77 4.59
N SER A 233 -18.50 0.83 3.68
CA SER A 233 -18.92 -0.55 3.90
C SER A 233 -17.77 -1.51 4.22
N GLN A 234 -16.54 -1.03 4.41
CA GLN A 234 -15.43 -1.87 4.85
C GLN A 234 -15.79 -2.56 6.17
N GLN A 235 -15.67 -3.88 6.17
CA GLN A 235 -15.92 -4.72 7.35
C GLN A 235 -14.92 -4.41 8.46
N GLN A 236 -13.64 -4.35 8.08
CA GLN A 236 -12.56 -3.99 8.98
C GLN A 236 -11.45 -3.21 8.25
N TYR A 237 -10.57 -2.55 9.00
CA TYR A 237 -9.40 -1.90 8.44
C TYR A 237 -8.28 -1.67 9.47
N LEU A 238 -7.02 -1.74 9.03
CA LEU A 238 -5.84 -1.35 9.81
C LEU A 238 -5.19 -0.11 9.18
N SER A 239 -5.08 0.96 9.97
CA SER A 239 -4.28 2.13 9.64
C SER A 239 -3.05 2.18 10.56
N ARG A 240 -1.84 2.26 9.99
CA ARG A 240 -0.60 2.33 10.76
C ARG A 240 0.27 3.50 10.32
N ASN A 241 0.69 4.37 11.23
CA ASN A 241 1.51 5.54 10.95
C ASN A 241 0.92 6.43 9.86
N VAL A 242 -0.39 6.69 9.96
CA VAL A 242 -1.11 7.57 9.03
C VAL A 242 -1.32 8.91 9.71
N ASN A 243 -1.03 9.98 8.98
CA ASN A 243 -1.35 11.34 9.40
C ASN A 243 -2.64 11.79 8.68
N PHE A 244 -3.73 11.86 9.43
CA PHE A 244 -5.01 12.35 8.93
C PHE A 244 -5.07 13.86 9.19
N LEU A 245 -4.93 14.68 8.14
CA LEU A 245 -4.81 16.14 8.33
C LEU A 245 -6.17 16.86 8.35
N GLN A 246 -7.25 16.14 8.04
CA GLN A 246 -8.56 16.74 7.99
C GLN A 246 -9.01 17.31 9.34
N LYS A 247 -9.51 18.55 9.31
CA LYS A 247 -9.97 19.29 10.51
C LYS A 247 -11.48 19.21 10.76
N LYS A 248 -12.27 18.73 9.78
CA LYS A 248 -13.73 18.60 9.88
C LYS A 248 -14.11 17.12 9.86
N LYS A 249 -14.96 16.72 10.80
CA LYS A 249 -15.47 15.36 10.93
C LYS A 249 -16.42 15.06 9.77
N GLY A 250 -15.91 14.48 8.68
CA GLY A 250 -16.75 13.85 7.67
C GLY A 250 -17.44 12.61 8.24
N ILE A 251 -18.49 12.13 7.56
CA ILE A 251 -19.12 10.86 7.91
C ILE A 251 -18.12 9.76 7.55
N PHE A 252 -17.45 9.20 8.55
CA PHE A 252 -16.46 8.14 8.40
C PHE A 252 -17.14 6.83 8.77
N LEU A 253 -17.81 6.21 7.81
CA LEU A 253 -18.42 4.89 8.04
C LEU A 253 -17.32 3.82 8.20
N GLY A 254 -17.65 2.70 8.83
CA GLY A 254 -16.87 1.47 8.93
C GLY A 254 -17.69 0.43 9.72
N ALA A 255 -17.74 -0.83 9.29
CA ALA A 255 -18.80 -1.72 9.75
C ALA A 255 -18.52 -2.38 11.11
N TRP A 256 -17.40 -3.10 11.26
CA TRP A 256 -17.18 -3.95 12.44
C TRP A 256 -15.95 -3.55 13.26
N SER A 257 -14.78 -3.35 12.64
CA SER A 257 -13.53 -3.12 13.40
C SER A 257 -12.54 -2.21 12.69
N ASN A 258 -12.11 -1.13 13.35
CA ASN A 258 -11.04 -0.26 12.88
C ASN A 258 -9.90 -0.20 13.89
N VAL A 259 -8.68 -0.43 13.41
CA VAL A 259 -7.47 -0.43 14.24
C VAL A 259 -6.52 0.66 13.76
N PHE A 260 -6.12 1.54 14.68
CA PHE A 260 -5.18 2.63 14.44
C PHE A 260 -3.92 2.42 15.28
N VAL A 261 -2.74 2.39 14.64
CA VAL A 261 -1.45 2.17 15.31
C VAL A 261 -0.46 3.27 14.92
N GLY A 262 -0.01 4.09 15.86
CA GLY A 262 0.92 5.19 15.63
C GLY A 262 0.38 6.28 14.69
N CYS A 263 -0.94 6.34 14.51
CA CYS A 263 -1.59 7.32 13.66
C CYS A 263 -1.83 8.64 14.41
N ILE A 264 -1.84 9.75 13.66
CA ILE A 264 -2.04 11.11 14.15
C ILE A 264 -3.42 11.59 13.67
N ASN A 265 -4.19 12.20 14.58
CA ASN A 265 -5.54 12.72 14.32
C ASN A 265 -6.53 11.66 13.77
N ASN A 266 -6.49 10.45 14.32
CA ASN A 266 -7.34 9.34 13.87
C ASN A 266 -8.80 9.80 13.69
N PRO A 267 -9.43 9.50 12.54
CA PRO A 267 -10.84 9.76 12.36
C PRO A 267 -11.61 8.96 13.42
N ASN A 268 -12.70 9.52 13.94
CA ASN A 268 -13.63 8.74 14.76
C ASN A 268 -14.56 7.99 13.79
N PRO A 269 -14.41 6.67 13.61
CA PRO A 269 -15.23 5.91 12.66
C PRO A 269 -16.68 5.79 13.12
N SER A 270 -17.04 6.28 14.31
CA SER A 270 -18.42 6.29 14.80
C SER A 270 -19.20 7.53 14.33
N ASP A 271 -18.51 8.55 13.82
CA ASP A 271 -19.14 9.80 13.38
C ASP A 271 -19.94 9.51 12.09
N GLY A 272 -21.27 9.38 12.23
CA GLY A 272 -22.21 9.18 11.11
C GLY A 272 -22.69 7.75 10.86
N ILE A 273 -22.49 6.83 11.82
CA ILE A 273 -22.97 5.43 11.72
C ILE A 273 -24.37 5.23 12.31
N ILE A 274 -25.17 4.38 11.64
CA ILE A 274 -26.57 4.02 11.99
C ILE A 274 -26.65 2.64 12.68
N ILE A 275 -25.56 1.87 12.78
CA ILE A 275 -25.57 0.57 13.50
C ILE A 275 -25.53 0.82 15.01
N ALA A 276 -26.38 0.12 15.77
CA ALA A 276 -26.43 0.24 17.22
C ALA A 276 -25.06 -0.15 17.83
N GLY A 277 -24.39 0.82 18.45
CA GLY A 277 -23.11 0.65 19.13
C GLY A 277 -21.86 1.07 18.33
N GLY A 278 -21.99 1.33 17.02
CA GLY A 278 -20.84 1.68 16.16
C GLY A 278 -19.82 0.55 15.98
N PRO A 279 -18.74 0.76 15.20
CA PRO A 279 -17.68 -0.21 15.02
C PRO A 279 -16.83 -0.29 16.29
N SER A 280 -16.20 -1.44 16.50
CA SER A 280 -15.12 -1.56 17.49
C SER A 280 -13.91 -0.74 17.01
N VAL A 281 -13.39 0.15 17.86
CA VAL A 281 -12.25 1.01 17.53
C VAL A 281 -11.11 0.73 18.51
N THR A 282 -9.96 0.33 17.98
CA THR A 282 -8.72 0.13 18.76
C THR A 282 -7.69 1.17 18.37
N ILE A 283 -7.09 1.84 19.34
CA ILE A 283 -6.06 2.85 19.11
C ILE A 283 -4.84 2.51 19.97
N ASP A 284 -3.70 2.26 19.33
CA ASP A 284 -2.37 2.29 19.93
C ASP A 284 -1.64 3.53 19.41
N SER A 285 -1.61 4.61 20.18
CA SER A 285 -0.93 5.84 19.77
C SER A 285 0.59 5.78 19.93
N SER A 286 1.14 4.73 20.55
CA SER A 286 2.55 4.69 20.94
C SER A 286 3.20 3.32 20.76
N PRO A 287 3.29 2.83 19.51
CA PRO A 287 3.94 1.57 19.21
C PRO A 287 5.41 1.61 19.65
N GLN A 288 5.89 0.51 20.26
CA GLN A 288 7.27 0.42 20.76
C GLN A 288 8.30 0.44 19.63
N MET A 289 7.94 -0.13 18.48
CA MET A 289 8.81 -0.21 17.31
C MET A 289 7.99 -0.08 16.05
N VAL A 290 8.53 0.67 15.10
CA VAL A 290 8.01 0.80 13.74
C VAL A 290 9.13 0.48 12.76
N VAL A 291 8.85 -0.38 11.79
CA VAL A 291 9.75 -0.65 10.65
C VAL A 291 8.92 -0.55 9.39
N GLU A 292 9.33 0.30 8.45
CA GLU A 292 8.65 0.43 7.16
C GLU A 292 9.26 -0.53 6.12
N LYS A 293 8.45 -0.90 5.12
CA LYS A 293 8.89 -1.80 4.06
C LYS A 293 10.04 -1.15 3.26
N PRO A 294 11.11 -1.88 2.94
CA PRO A 294 12.08 -1.45 1.94
C PRO A 294 11.42 -1.15 0.59
N PHE A 295 11.96 -0.18 -0.15
CA PHE A 295 11.43 0.23 -1.45
C PHE A 295 12.55 0.62 -2.40
N VAL A 296 12.27 0.51 -3.70
CA VAL A 296 13.24 0.83 -4.76
C VAL A 296 13.14 2.32 -5.10
N VAL A 297 14.30 2.94 -5.27
CA VAL A 297 14.44 4.35 -5.65
C VAL A 297 15.25 4.43 -6.94
N LEU A 298 14.86 5.33 -7.83
CA LEU A 298 15.67 5.73 -8.98
C LEU A 298 16.60 6.87 -8.55
N LYS A 299 17.91 6.70 -8.72
CA LYS A 299 18.86 7.78 -8.44
C LYS A 299 18.70 8.88 -9.47
N GLU A 300 18.74 10.12 -8.99
CA GLU A 300 18.77 11.30 -9.83
C GLU A 300 19.97 11.24 -10.79
N GLN A 301 19.69 11.50 -12.08
CA GLN A 301 20.71 11.66 -13.10
C GLN A 301 21.12 13.14 -13.12
N ILE A 302 22.36 13.45 -12.75
CA ILE A 302 22.84 14.84 -12.72
C ILE A 302 23.10 15.34 -14.14
N LEU A 303 23.59 14.45 -15.00
CA LEU A 303 23.79 14.67 -16.43
C LEU A 303 22.96 13.67 -17.25
N ALA A 304 22.50 14.08 -18.43
CA ALA A 304 21.79 13.18 -19.35
C ALA A 304 22.65 11.96 -19.80
N SER A 305 23.97 12.06 -19.68
CA SER A 305 24.92 10.97 -19.93
C SER A 305 25.06 9.98 -18.77
N ASP A 306 24.55 10.31 -17.58
CA ASP A 306 24.70 9.45 -16.41
C ASP A 306 23.88 8.17 -16.59
N PRO A 307 24.45 7.00 -16.27
CA PRO A 307 23.70 5.76 -16.35
C PRO A 307 22.54 5.78 -15.33
N THR A 308 21.37 5.30 -15.76
CA THR A 308 20.23 5.02 -14.87
C THR A 308 20.69 4.08 -13.75
N LYS A 309 20.48 4.48 -12.49
CA LYS A 309 20.83 3.66 -11.32
C LYS A 309 19.65 3.53 -10.37
N PHE A 310 19.52 2.36 -9.78
CA PHE A 310 18.50 2.04 -8.79
C PHE A 310 19.15 1.74 -7.44
N GLU A 311 18.43 2.03 -6.36
CA GLU A 311 18.85 1.70 -4.99
C GLU A 311 17.70 1.08 -4.22
N LEU A 312 18.01 0.10 -3.38
CA LEU A 312 17.08 -0.41 -2.39
C LEU A 312 17.22 0.42 -1.12
N HIS A 313 16.22 1.24 -0.84
CA HIS A 313 16.16 1.99 0.39
C HIS A 313 15.56 1.12 1.49
N VAL A 314 16.29 0.93 2.60
CA VAL A 314 15.91 0.10 3.74
C VAL A 314 15.66 1.01 4.95
N PRO A 315 14.39 1.36 5.25
CA PRO A 315 14.07 2.23 6.37
C PRO A 315 14.58 1.64 7.70
N LYS A 316 15.20 2.48 8.52
CA LYS A 316 15.63 2.06 9.86
C LYS A 316 14.44 1.87 10.79
N PRO A 317 14.53 0.93 11.76
CA PRO A 317 13.56 0.84 12.84
C PRO A 317 13.48 2.14 13.64
N ARG A 318 12.26 2.66 13.84
CA ARG A 318 11.97 3.71 14.82
C ARG A 318 11.56 3.04 16.13
N ILE A 319 12.41 3.14 17.15
CA ILE A 319 12.20 2.52 18.47
C ILE A 319 11.87 3.61 19.50
N LYS A 320 10.84 3.36 20.31
CA LYS A 320 10.50 4.24 21.44
C LYS A 320 11.52 4.05 22.57
N ASN A 321 12.32 5.08 22.85
CA ASN A 321 13.25 5.06 23.99
C ASN A 321 12.50 5.33 25.30
N ASN A 322 12.26 4.29 26.10
CA ASN A 322 11.71 4.41 27.45
C ASN A 322 12.81 4.83 28.46
N LYS A 323 13.35 6.05 28.36
CA LYS A 323 14.11 6.60 29.50
C LYS A 323 13.09 7.04 30.56
N LYS A 324 13.06 6.31 31.69
CA LYS A 324 12.45 6.78 32.93
C LYS A 324 13.16 8.06 33.35
N GLU A 325 12.47 9.19 33.34
CA GLU A 325 12.88 10.38 34.11
C GLU A 325 12.76 10.03 35.59
N ASN A 326 13.86 9.53 36.15
CA ASN A 326 14.09 9.56 37.59
C ASN A 326 14.91 10.81 37.89
N GLY A 327 14.34 11.74 38.66
CA GLY A 327 15.12 12.75 39.36
C GLY A 327 14.52 14.15 39.27
N ASN A 328 14.12 14.67 40.43
CA ASN A 328 13.88 16.07 40.68
C ASN A 328 14.89 16.97 39.96
N ASP A 329 14.42 17.81 39.04
CA ASP A 329 14.83 19.20 39.09
C ASP A 329 13.72 20.12 38.56
N SER A 330 13.52 21.20 39.31
CA SER A 330 12.60 22.28 38.98
C SER A 330 13.14 23.11 37.83
N THR A 331 12.24 23.84 37.16
CA THR A 331 12.49 24.86 36.11
C THR A 331 12.76 24.32 34.70
N THR A 332 11.73 24.29 33.86
CA THR A 332 11.42 25.35 32.87
C THR A 332 10.30 24.85 31.96
N THR A 333 9.18 25.54 32.00
CA THR A 333 8.04 25.32 31.10
C THR A 333 8.46 25.69 29.68
N THR A 334 8.65 24.70 28.82
CA THR A 334 8.64 24.91 27.37
C THR A 334 7.65 23.94 26.75
N SER A 335 6.49 24.49 26.37
CA SER A 335 5.53 23.83 25.52
C SER A 335 6.18 23.57 24.16
N THR A 336 6.59 22.33 23.90
CA THR A 336 6.89 21.89 22.54
C THR A 336 5.59 21.47 21.87
N THR A 337 4.96 22.46 21.26
CA THR A 337 4.00 22.27 20.18
C THR A 337 4.66 21.37 19.13
N ALA A 338 4.20 20.13 19.01
CA ALA A 338 4.64 19.20 17.97
C ALA A 338 4.04 19.62 16.62
N THR A 339 4.59 20.68 16.04
CA THR A 339 4.50 20.94 14.60
C THR A 339 5.82 20.47 13.99
N ASN A 340 5.85 19.22 13.51
CA ASN A 340 6.80 18.78 12.50
C ASN A 340 6.13 17.75 11.61
N SER A 341 5.44 18.30 10.61
CA SER A 341 5.10 17.65 9.36
C SER A 341 6.38 17.42 8.55
N THR A 342 7.00 16.25 8.70
CA THR A 342 8.00 15.76 7.75
C THR A 342 7.84 14.27 7.58
N ILE A 343 7.17 13.87 6.49
CA ILE A 343 7.61 12.69 5.75
C ILE A 343 8.92 13.11 5.08
N GLY A 344 10.03 12.73 5.69
CA GLY A 344 11.40 13.08 5.32
C GLY A 344 12.37 12.26 6.19
N PRO A 345 13.60 11.99 5.71
CA PRO A 345 14.28 10.71 5.86
C PRO A 345 14.94 10.52 7.22
N ASP A 346 15.11 9.25 7.62
CA ASP A 346 16.16 8.78 8.55
C ASP A 346 16.76 7.45 8.05
#